data_AF-A0A427AR65-F1
#
_entry.id   AF-A0A427AR65-F1
#
_cell.length_a   1.000
_cell.length_b   1.000
_cell.length_c   1.000
_cell.angle_alpha   90.00
_cell.angle_beta   90.00
_cell.angle_gamma   90.00
#
_symmetry.space_group_name_H-M   'P 1'
#
loop_
_entity.id
_entity.type
_entity.pdbx_description
1 polymer ?
#
loop_
_entity_poly.entity_id
_entity_poly.type
_entity_poly.pdbx_seq_one_letter_code
_entity_poly.pdbx_strand_id
1 'polypeptide(L)'
;MLTRCSCIRNDIQQRKNSWMDGMPGTNYPIPPGNNFTYHFQVKDQIRSFFYFPSMGMHKVADAFGGLRVNSRLLIPVPLADPTDDYTVLIGDWYAKSHKALAAILDAGHGIGNPVGVLINGRTSKDASGRDDAPLFIMEAGKTYRYRICNVGMKVSLNFRTQNHRMKLVEMDGSHCCLFCRTSGRRRRVEDTRNTFNQQSAVLWNKPRAPIYND
;
A
#
# COMPACT_ATOMS: atom_id res chain seq x y z
N MET A 1 14.23 -9.91 -25.10
CA MET A 1 15.17 -10.14 -23.98
C MET A 1 14.33 -10.37 -22.72
N LEU A 2 14.23 -11.62 -22.29
CA LEU A 2 13.40 -12.00 -21.16
C LEU A 2 14.03 -11.46 -19.87
N THR A 3 13.27 -10.66 -19.13
CA THR A 3 13.77 -9.95 -17.95
C THR A 3 13.80 -10.87 -16.73
N ARG A 4 14.91 -10.88 -15.97
CA ARG A 4 14.98 -11.59 -14.68
C ARG A 4 14.14 -10.85 -13.64
N CYS A 5 13.49 -11.58 -12.74
CA CYS A 5 12.66 -10.99 -11.68
C CYS A 5 13.14 -11.42 -10.28
N SER A 6 12.92 -10.55 -9.30
CA SER A 6 13.04 -10.87 -7.87
C SER A 6 12.01 -10.02 -7.15
N CYS A 7 11.28 -10.60 -6.20
CA CYS A 7 10.20 -9.94 -5.49
C CYS A 7 10.57 -9.70 -4.04
N ILE A 8 10.55 -8.44 -3.61
CA ILE A 8 10.72 -8.04 -2.21
C ILE A 8 9.37 -7.83 -1.55
N ARG A 9 9.31 -8.13 -0.25
CA ARG A 9 8.16 -7.83 0.62
C ARG A 9 8.59 -6.70 1.56
N ASN A 10 8.02 -5.52 1.37
CA ASN A 10 8.43 -4.37 2.16
C ASN A 10 8.07 -4.58 3.63
N ASP A 11 9.04 -4.36 4.51
CA ASP A 11 8.86 -4.32 5.98
C ASP A 11 8.53 -5.68 6.67
N ILE A 12 8.62 -6.80 5.94
CA ILE A 12 8.52 -8.13 6.57
C ILE A 12 9.87 -8.50 7.16
N GLN A 13 9.87 -8.85 8.45
CA GLN A 13 11.09 -9.29 9.13
C GLN A 13 11.41 -10.72 8.71
N GLN A 14 12.40 -10.88 7.83
CA GLN A 14 12.93 -12.19 7.40
C GLN A 14 13.83 -12.83 8.48
N ARG A 15 13.25 -13.18 9.63
CA ARG A 15 13.99 -13.77 10.76
C ARG A 15 14.59 -15.12 10.35
N LYS A 16 15.93 -15.20 10.37
CA LYS A 16 16.72 -16.38 9.99
C LYS A 16 16.59 -16.83 8.52
N ASN A 17 15.90 -16.07 7.68
CA ASN A 17 15.68 -16.36 6.26
C ASN A 17 16.09 -15.17 5.38
N SER A 18 17.25 -14.57 5.63
CA SER A 18 17.72 -13.37 4.90
C SER A 18 17.81 -13.58 3.38
N TRP A 19 18.13 -14.81 2.94
CA TRP A 19 18.13 -15.20 1.53
C TRP A 19 16.73 -15.36 0.92
N MET A 20 15.65 -14.97 1.61
CA MET A 20 14.27 -14.96 1.10
C MET A 20 13.70 -13.54 0.96
N ASP A 21 14.54 -12.54 1.22
CA ASP A 21 14.15 -11.13 1.16
C ASP A 21 13.86 -10.69 -0.28
N GLY A 22 14.55 -11.28 -1.26
CA GLY A 22 14.35 -10.96 -2.67
C GLY A 22 15.00 -9.65 -3.10
N MET A 23 15.95 -9.11 -2.34
CA MET A 23 16.76 -7.97 -2.72
C MET A 23 17.95 -8.42 -3.61
N PRO A 24 18.34 -7.64 -4.64
CA PRO A 24 19.50 -7.98 -5.45
C PRO A 24 20.77 -8.02 -4.59
N GLY A 25 21.35 -9.21 -4.40
CA GLY A 25 22.49 -9.43 -3.51
C GLY A 25 22.21 -10.42 -2.39
N THR A 26 20.97 -10.48 -1.86
CA THR A 26 20.55 -11.60 -1.00
C THR A 26 20.13 -12.80 -1.84
N ASN A 27 19.52 -12.51 -3.00
CA ASN A 27 19.04 -13.51 -3.96
C ASN A 27 19.58 -13.17 -5.35
N TYR A 28 19.91 -14.22 -6.12
CA TYR A 28 20.11 -14.05 -7.54
C TYR A 28 18.76 -13.85 -8.24
N PRO A 29 18.68 -12.95 -9.24
CA PRO A 29 17.45 -12.75 -10.00
C PRO A 29 17.03 -14.04 -10.72
N ILE A 30 15.76 -14.38 -10.60
CA ILE A 30 15.16 -15.59 -11.17
C ILE A 30 15.27 -15.49 -12.70
N PRO A 31 15.96 -16.44 -13.36
CA PRO A 31 16.06 -16.40 -14.81
C PRO A 31 14.71 -16.72 -15.46
N PRO A 32 14.47 -16.20 -16.67
CA PRO A 32 13.27 -16.50 -17.43
C PRO A 32 13.03 -17.99 -17.61
N GLY A 33 11.78 -18.43 -17.46
CA GLY A 33 11.40 -19.84 -17.58
C GLY A 33 11.68 -20.68 -16.33
N ASN A 34 12.28 -20.10 -15.29
CA ASN A 34 12.47 -20.76 -14.01
C ASN A 34 11.47 -20.25 -12.97
N ASN A 35 11.18 -21.11 -11.99
CA ASN A 35 10.33 -20.79 -10.85
C ASN A 35 11.17 -20.79 -9.57
N PHE A 36 10.82 -19.92 -8.63
CA PHE A 36 11.41 -19.90 -7.31
C PHE A 36 10.31 -19.71 -6.27
N THR A 37 10.34 -20.55 -5.22
CA THR A 37 9.36 -20.50 -4.14
C THR A 37 9.98 -19.87 -2.91
N TYR A 38 9.39 -18.77 -2.45
CA TYR A 38 9.82 -18.11 -1.22
C TYR A 38 9.21 -18.78 0.00
N HIS A 39 10.06 -19.29 0.90
CA HIS A 39 9.65 -19.91 2.16
C HIS A 39 10.05 -19.03 3.34
N PHE A 40 9.06 -18.42 3.99
CA PHE A 40 9.27 -17.56 5.15
C PHE A 40 8.11 -17.67 6.13
N GLN A 41 8.40 -17.34 7.39
CA GLN A 41 7.40 -17.32 8.45
C GLN A 41 7.21 -15.89 8.92
N VAL A 42 5.98 -15.39 8.81
CA VAL A 42 5.61 -14.11 9.40
C VAL A 42 5.21 -14.37 10.84
N LYS A 43 6.16 -14.22 11.76
CA LYS A 43 5.93 -14.41 13.21
C LYS A 43 5.88 -13.05 13.90
N ASP A 44 4.86 -12.87 14.73
CA ASP A 44 4.68 -11.67 15.57
C ASP A 44 4.53 -10.36 14.77
N GLN A 45 4.14 -10.43 13.49
CA GLN A 45 3.82 -9.26 12.67
C GLN A 45 2.39 -9.36 12.15
N ILE A 46 1.47 -8.67 12.81
CA ILE A 46 0.07 -8.56 12.39
C ILE A 46 -0.08 -7.19 11.73
N ARG A 47 -0.03 -7.18 10.40
CA ARG A 47 0.06 -5.94 9.63
C ARG A 47 -0.36 -6.14 8.17
N SER A 48 -0.67 -5.02 7.52
CA SER A 48 -0.76 -4.89 6.06
C SER A 48 0.61 -4.57 5.42
N PHE A 49 1.07 -5.46 4.56
CA PHE A 49 2.29 -5.34 3.77
C PHE A 49 1.96 -5.19 2.29
N PHE A 50 2.98 -4.93 1.49
CA PHE A 50 2.91 -5.05 0.04
C PHE A 50 4.22 -5.64 -0.49
N TYR A 51 4.15 -6.25 -1.66
CA TYR A 51 5.30 -6.80 -2.35
C TYR A 51 5.41 -6.21 -3.75
N PHE A 52 6.64 -6.10 -4.25
CA PHE A 52 6.95 -5.57 -5.57
C PHE A 52 8.29 -6.15 -6.05
N PRO A 53 8.59 -6.14 -7.36
CA PRO A 53 9.88 -6.57 -7.85
C PRO A 53 10.95 -5.55 -7.50
N SER A 54 12.01 -6.00 -6.84
CA SER A 54 13.13 -5.17 -6.39
C SER A 54 14.13 -4.83 -7.51
N MET A 55 14.00 -5.46 -8.66
CA MET A 55 14.91 -5.31 -9.79
C MET A 55 14.57 -4.06 -10.61
N GLY A 56 15.56 -3.17 -10.75
CA GLY A 56 15.48 -1.97 -11.59
C GLY A 56 14.22 -1.15 -11.29
N MET A 57 13.52 -0.75 -12.34
CA MET A 57 12.27 0.02 -12.25
C MET A 57 11.01 -0.83 -12.50
N HIS A 58 11.07 -2.15 -12.29
CA HIS A 58 9.91 -3.02 -12.54
C HIS A 58 8.69 -2.68 -11.69
N LYS A 59 8.90 -2.06 -10.52
CA LYS A 59 7.80 -1.55 -9.67
C LYS A 59 6.89 -0.55 -10.42
N VAL A 60 7.44 0.26 -11.33
CA VAL A 60 6.65 1.23 -12.15
C VAL A 60 5.82 0.53 -13.22
N ALA A 61 6.16 -0.70 -13.59
CA ALA A 61 5.37 -1.48 -14.52
C ALA A 61 4.15 -2.13 -13.85
N ASP A 62 3.62 -1.52 -12.78
CA ASP A 62 2.49 -1.97 -11.96
C ASP A 62 2.60 -3.39 -11.40
N ALA A 63 3.83 -3.88 -11.27
CA ALA A 63 4.09 -5.19 -10.68
C ALA A 63 4.09 -5.10 -9.15
N PHE A 64 2.95 -4.89 -8.51
CA PHE A 64 2.88 -4.88 -7.05
C PHE A 64 1.58 -5.52 -6.55
N GLY A 65 1.61 -6.00 -5.32
CA GLY A 65 0.44 -6.62 -4.69
C GLY A 65 0.41 -6.37 -3.19
N GLY A 66 -0.80 -6.34 -2.64
CA GLY A 66 -1.02 -6.26 -1.21
C GLY A 66 -0.86 -7.62 -0.57
N LEU A 67 -0.20 -7.67 0.59
CA LEU A 67 -0.09 -8.87 1.41
C LEU A 67 -0.62 -8.54 2.80
N ARG A 68 -1.64 -9.26 3.25
CA ARG A 68 -2.24 -9.02 4.57
C ARG A 68 -1.95 -10.16 5.52
N VAL A 69 -1.52 -9.83 6.73
CA VAL A 69 -1.28 -10.80 7.80
C VAL A 69 -2.23 -10.48 8.94
N ASN A 70 -3.21 -11.38 9.13
CA ASN A 70 -4.25 -11.22 10.13
C ASN A 70 -3.81 -11.81 11.48
N SER A 71 -4.43 -11.33 12.56
CA SER A 71 -4.25 -11.90 13.89
C SER A 71 -4.77 -13.34 13.93
N ARG A 72 -4.19 -14.14 14.83
CA ARG A 72 -4.71 -15.46 15.15
C ARG A 72 -5.98 -15.32 15.99
N LEU A 73 -6.94 -16.21 15.81
CA LEU A 73 -8.21 -16.22 16.57
C LEU A 73 -8.02 -16.14 18.09
N LEU A 74 -6.94 -16.71 18.62
CA LEU A 74 -6.66 -16.76 20.07
C LEU A 74 -6.12 -15.44 20.65
N ILE A 75 -5.69 -14.49 19.82
CA ILE A 75 -5.15 -13.20 20.27
C ILE A 75 -6.02 -12.09 19.68
N PRO A 76 -7.14 -11.75 20.34
CA PRO A 76 -8.02 -10.69 19.86
C PRO A 76 -7.29 -9.34 19.97
N VAL A 77 -7.31 -8.60 18.88
CA VAL A 77 -6.84 -7.20 18.87
C VAL A 77 -7.92 -6.36 19.57
N PRO A 78 -7.58 -5.34 20.38
CA PRO A 78 -8.55 -4.50 21.08
C PRO A 78 -9.24 -3.50 20.12
N LEU A 79 -9.84 -4.03 19.06
CA LEU A 79 -10.57 -3.33 18.03
C LEU A 79 -11.85 -4.12 17.75
N ALA A 80 -12.93 -3.41 17.43
CA ALA A 80 -14.14 -4.09 16.96
C ALA A 80 -13.82 -4.86 15.69
N ASP A 81 -14.56 -5.93 15.41
CA ASP A 81 -14.44 -6.63 14.13
C ASP A 81 -15.12 -5.80 13.03
N PRO A 82 -14.41 -5.50 11.93
CA PRO A 82 -15.00 -4.77 10.82
C PRO A 82 -15.94 -5.70 10.06
N THR A 83 -16.94 -5.12 9.40
CA THR A 83 -17.81 -5.86 8.47
C THR A 83 -17.00 -6.40 7.28
N ASP A 84 -16.13 -5.56 6.72
CA ASP A 84 -15.26 -5.96 5.62
C ASP A 84 -13.93 -5.17 5.67
N ASP A 85 -12.91 -5.73 5.03
CA ASP A 85 -11.52 -5.28 5.08
C ASP A 85 -10.93 -5.14 3.67
N TYR A 86 -10.76 -3.88 3.25
CA TYR A 86 -10.28 -3.53 1.91
C TYR A 86 -8.81 -3.19 1.90
N THR A 87 -8.07 -3.77 0.96
CA THR A 87 -6.70 -3.36 0.65
C THR A 87 -6.73 -2.30 -0.44
N VAL A 88 -6.07 -1.16 -0.17
CA VAL A 88 -6.01 -0.01 -1.07
C VAL A 88 -4.54 0.26 -1.41
N LEU A 89 -4.13 -0.08 -2.62
CA LEU A 89 -2.81 0.21 -3.15
C LEU A 89 -2.89 1.51 -3.94
N ILE A 90 -2.12 2.51 -3.53
CA ILE A 90 -2.11 3.83 -4.18
C ILE A 90 -0.71 4.10 -4.71
N GLY A 91 -0.59 4.40 -6.00
CA GLY A 91 0.70 4.62 -6.65
C GLY A 91 0.66 5.72 -7.71
N ASP A 92 1.83 6.27 -8.03
CA ASP A 92 2.01 7.20 -9.13
C ASP A 92 2.24 6.44 -10.45
N TRP A 93 1.59 6.90 -11.52
CA TRP A 93 1.65 6.24 -12.83
C TRP A 93 2.42 7.08 -13.84
N TYR A 94 3.22 6.39 -14.66
CA TYR A 94 4.04 6.99 -15.71
C TYR A 94 3.69 6.36 -17.06
N ALA A 95 3.50 7.20 -18.08
CA ALA A 95 3.27 6.72 -19.45
C ALA A 95 4.54 6.13 -20.11
N LYS A 96 5.73 6.42 -19.57
CA LYS A 96 7.00 5.90 -20.08
C LYS A 96 7.24 4.47 -19.57
N SER A 97 7.86 3.63 -20.40
CA SER A 97 8.24 2.28 -19.99
C SER A 97 9.27 2.31 -18.85
N HIS A 98 9.26 1.28 -18.00
CA HIS A 98 10.23 1.13 -16.90
C HIS A 98 11.69 1.20 -17.36
N LYS A 99 12.01 0.73 -18.58
CA LYS A 99 13.37 0.83 -19.16
C LYS A 99 13.73 2.25 -19.54
N ALA A 100 12.80 3.01 -20.11
CA ALA A 100 13.03 4.40 -20.46
C ALA A 100 13.22 5.25 -19.20
N LEU A 101 12.44 4.99 -18.15
CA LEU A 101 12.62 5.66 -16.86
C LEU A 101 13.96 5.31 -16.21
N ALA A 102 14.39 4.04 -16.28
CA ALA A 102 15.69 3.63 -15.77
C ALA A 102 16.82 4.33 -16.52
N ALA A 103 16.76 4.38 -17.86
CA ALA A 103 17.77 5.07 -18.67
C ALA A 103 17.85 6.58 -18.38
N ILE A 104 16.73 7.24 -18.07
CA ILE A 104 16.70 8.65 -17.66
C ILE A 104 17.44 8.84 -16.33
N LEU A 105 17.21 7.96 -15.35
CA LEU A 105 17.92 7.98 -14.07
C LEU A 105 19.41 7.70 -14.25
N ASP A 106 19.77 6.70 -15.06
CA ASP A 106 21.16 6.32 -15.33
C ASP A 106 21.93 7.44 -16.02
N ALA A 107 21.23 8.26 -16.83
CA ALA A 107 21.77 9.48 -17.42
C ALA A 107 21.91 10.67 -16.42
N GLY A 108 21.53 10.48 -15.16
CA GLY A 108 21.61 11.50 -14.10
C GLY A 108 20.44 12.48 -14.08
N HIS A 109 19.37 12.24 -14.84
CA HIS A 109 18.19 13.10 -14.86
C HIS A 109 17.12 12.61 -13.88
N GLY A 110 16.42 13.56 -13.25
CA GLY A 110 15.28 13.24 -12.40
C GLY A 110 14.11 12.66 -13.21
N ILE A 111 13.44 11.64 -12.66
CA ILE A 111 12.16 11.19 -13.19
C ILE A 111 11.18 12.37 -13.07
N GLY A 112 10.51 12.73 -14.18
CA GLY A 112 9.56 13.84 -14.24
C GLY A 112 8.36 13.67 -13.30
N ASN A 113 7.33 14.50 -13.48
CA ASN A 113 6.08 14.28 -12.74
C ASN A 113 5.31 13.09 -13.33
N PRO A 114 4.65 12.28 -12.49
CA PRO A 114 3.77 11.24 -12.98
C PRO A 114 2.59 11.84 -13.74
N VAL A 115 2.02 11.05 -14.64
CA VAL A 115 0.85 11.46 -15.43
C VAL A 115 -0.41 11.47 -14.57
N GLY A 116 -0.47 10.60 -13.56
CA GLY A 116 -1.59 10.53 -12.63
C GLY A 116 -1.33 9.61 -11.46
N VAL A 117 -2.37 9.41 -10.65
CA VAL A 117 -2.38 8.50 -9.50
C VAL A 117 -3.35 7.37 -9.80
N LEU A 118 -2.95 6.15 -9.44
CA LEU A 118 -3.78 4.96 -9.52
C LEU A 118 -4.17 4.51 -8.11
N ILE A 119 -5.44 4.16 -7.95
CA ILE A 119 -5.97 3.50 -6.75
C ILE A 119 -6.47 2.12 -7.18
N ASN A 120 -5.84 1.06 -6.67
CA ASN A 120 -6.13 -0.33 -7.06
C ASN A 120 -6.15 -0.55 -8.58
N GLY A 121 -5.25 0.12 -9.31
CA GLY A 121 -5.13 0.03 -10.77
C GLY A 121 -6.13 0.87 -11.55
N ARG A 122 -6.93 1.72 -10.88
CA ARG A 122 -7.92 2.58 -11.51
C ARG A 122 -7.56 4.06 -11.38
N THR A 123 -7.83 4.81 -12.44
CA THR A 123 -7.81 6.27 -12.47
C THR A 123 -9.17 6.84 -12.08
N SER A 124 -9.27 8.15 -11.81
CA SER A 124 -10.56 8.81 -11.55
C SER A 124 -11.49 8.80 -12.77
N LYS A 125 -10.89 8.86 -13.97
CA LYS A 125 -11.59 8.84 -15.25
C LYS A 125 -11.26 7.58 -16.03
N ASP A 126 -12.25 6.98 -16.67
CA ASP A 126 -12.04 5.89 -17.61
C ASP A 126 -11.31 6.37 -18.89
N ALA A 127 -10.92 5.43 -19.76
CA ALA A 127 -10.27 5.75 -21.04
C ALA A 127 -11.14 6.61 -21.99
N SER A 128 -12.44 6.73 -21.70
CA SER A 128 -13.42 7.53 -22.44
C SER A 128 -13.72 8.89 -21.78
N GLY A 129 -13.03 9.22 -20.68
CA GLY A 129 -13.19 10.47 -19.94
C GLY A 129 -14.43 10.56 -19.04
N ARG A 130 -15.14 9.44 -18.79
CA ARG A 130 -16.27 9.35 -17.87
C ARG A 130 -15.79 9.01 -16.45
N ASP A 131 -16.59 9.39 -15.46
CA ASP A 131 -16.33 9.06 -14.06
C ASP A 131 -16.34 7.54 -13.87
N ASP A 132 -15.29 7.02 -13.23
CA ASP A 132 -15.16 5.58 -13.00
C ASP A 132 -16.17 5.09 -11.94
N ALA A 133 -16.46 3.80 -11.97
CA ALA A 133 -17.33 3.15 -10.99
C ALA A 133 -16.80 3.36 -9.56
N PRO A 134 -17.69 3.38 -8.55
CA PRO A 134 -17.27 3.59 -7.17
C PRO A 134 -16.22 2.54 -6.76
N LEU A 135 -15.14 3.02 -6.12
CA LEU A 135 -14.04 2.17 -5.64
C LEU A 135 -14.55 1.12 -4.65
N PHE A 136 -15.51 1.50 -3.80
CA PHE A 136 -16.09 0.63 -2.78
C PHE A 136 -17.61 0.82 -2.70
N ILE A 137 -18.34 -0.28 -2.76
CA ILE A 137 -19.80 -0.34 -2.51
C ILE A 137 -19.99 -0.77 -1.06
N MET A 138 -20.72 0.03 -0.28
CA MET A 138 -20.81 -0.15 1.16
C MET A 138 -22.24 0.04 1.68
N GLU A 139 -22.53 -0.61 2.81
CA GLU A 139 -23.80 -0.46 3.51
C GLU A 139 -23.73 0.59 4.61
N ALA A 140 -24.78 1.38 4.73
CA ALA A 140 -24.88 2.43 5.74
C ALA A 140 -24.91 1.85 7.17
N GLY A 141 -24.17 2.48 8.09
CA GLY A 141 -24.15 2.11 9.51
C GLY A 141 -23.20 0.97 9.88
N LYS A 142 -22.67 0.24 8.89
CA LYS A 142 -21.61 -0.76 9.07
C LYS A 142 -20.25 -0.09 9.17
N THR A 143 -19.27 -0.82 9.69
CA THR A 143 -17.92 -0.30 9.87
C THR A 143 -16.91 -1.10 9.09
N TYR A 144 -16.09 -0.39 8.32
CA TYR A 144 -15.17 -1.00 7.38
C TYR A 144 -13.74 -0.62 7.70
N ARG A 145 -12.83 -1.53 7.38
CA ARG A 145 -11.40 -1.36 7.58
C ARG A 145 -10.72 -1.17 6.22
N TYR A 146 -9.88 -0.14 6.13
CA TYR A 146 -9.13 0.20 4.93
C TYR A 146 -7.65 0.12 5.22
N ARG A 147 -6.95 -0.73 4.48
CA ARG A 147 -5.51 -0.96 4.57
C ARG A 147 -4.84 -0.25 3.39
N ILE A 148 -4.43 0.98 3.62
CA ILE A 148 -3.86 1.85 2.59
C ILE A 148 -2.36 1.63 2.55
N CYS A 149 -1.82 1.35 1.37
CA CYS A 149 -0.38 1.24 1.13
C CYS A 149 0.02 2.17 -0.01
N ASN A 150 0.96 3.09 0.25
CA ASN A 150 1.58 3.88 -0.81
C ASN A 150 2.64 3.03 -1.53
N VAL A 151 2.30 2.59 -2.74
CA VAL A 151 3.18 1.85 -3.66
C VAL A 151 3.83 2.77 -4.68
N GLY A 152 3.68 4.09 -4.56
CA GLY A 152 4.35 5.05 -5.43
C GLY A 152 5.87 5.03 -5.31
N MET A 153 6.54 5.60 -6.32
CA MET A 153 7.98 5.79 -6.35
C MET A 153 8.40 7.19 -5.92
N LYS A 154 7.70 8.23 -6.36
CA LYS A 154 8.12 9.62 -6.12
C LYS A 154 7.16 10.42 -5.26
N VAL A 155 5.85 10.23 -5.44
CA VAL A 155 4.85 11.12 -4.87
C VAL A 155 4.37 10.64 -3.49
N SER A 156 4.31 11.58 -2.55
CA SER A 156 3.57 11.42 -1.29
C SER A 156 2.13 11.84 -1.50
N LEU A 157 1.19 11.01 -1.06
CA LEU A 157 -0.23 11.18 -1.34
C LEU A 157 -1.02 11.43 -0.05
N ASN A 158 -2.01 12.30 -0.16
CA ASN A 158 -2.98 12.56 0.90
C ASN A 158 -4.26 11.80 0.57
N PHE A 159 -4.68 10.91 1.46
CA PHE A 159 -5.93 10.16 1.27
C PHE A 159 -7.05 10.80 2.09
N ARG A 160 -8.17 11.09 1.42
CA ARG A 160 -9.38 11.62 2.04
C ARG A 160 -10.60 10.97 1.43
N THR A 161 -11.60 10.70 2.26
CA THR A 161 -12.92 10.26 1.81
C THR A 161 -13.90 11.42 1.96
N GLN A 162 -14.67 11.71 0.91
CA GLN A 162 -15.65 12.80 0.94
C GLN A 162 -16.79 12.45 1.91
N ASN A 163 -17.21 13.42 2.75
CA ASN A 163 -18.31 13.27 3.72
C ASN A 163 -18.20 12.09 4.72
N HIS A 164 -16.99 11.57 4.90
CA HIS A 164 -16.72 10.43 5.78
C HIS A 164 -15.61 10.77 6.77
N ARG A 165 -15.78 10.33 8.02
CA ARG A 165 -14.74 10.47 9.06
C ARG A 165 -13.98 9.17 9.15
N MET A 166 -12.66 9.26 9.04
CA MET A 166 -11.77 8.12 9.18
C MET A 166 -11.10 8.17 10.54
N LYS A 167 -10.95 7.01 11.17
CA LYS A 167 -10.20 6.83 12.41
C LYS A 167 -8.93 6.04 12.09
N LEU A 168 -7.78 6.62 12.38
CA LEU A 168 -6.49 5.94 12.25
C LEU A 168 -6.29 4.95 13.39
N VAL A 169 -5.96 3.71 13.05
CA VAL A 169 -5.89 2.61 14.02
C VAL A 169 -4.55 1.88 14.00
N GLU A 170 -3.88 1.85 12.86
CA GLU A 170 -2.57 1.24 12.69
C GLU A 170 -1.73 2.13 11.77
N MET A 171 -0.48 2.34 12.15
CA MET A 171 0.56 2.86 11.26
C MET A 171 1.77 1.95 11.36
N ASP A 172 2.30 1.58 10.21
CA ASP A 172 3.44 0.70 10.10
C ASP A 172 3.35 -0.62 10.92
N GLY A 173 2.14 -1.18 11.05
CA GLY A 173 1.90 -2.41 11.83
C GLY A 173 1.97 -2.26 13.33
N SER A 174 2.20 -1.04 13.79
CA SER A 174 2.03 -0.68 15.19
C SER A 174 0.63 -0.12 15.38
N HIS A 175 -0.09 -0.66 16.35
CA HIS A 175 -1.37 -0.09 16.74
C HIS A 175 -1.12 1.30 17.32
N CYS A 176 -1.65 2.32 16.67
CA CYS A 176 -1.59 3.67 17.22
C CYS A 176 -2.52 3.70 18.43
N CYS A 177 -1.95 3.95 19.61
CA CYS A 177 -2.74 4.23 20.80
C CYS A 177 -3.71 5.38 20.47
N LEU A 178 -5.01 5.09 20.51
CA LEU A 178 -6.08 6.05 20.24
C LEU A 178 -6.18 7.20 21.26
N PHE A 179 -5.25 7.25 22.20
CA PHE A 179 -5.19 8.23 23.28
C PHE A 179 -3.73 8.62 23.54
N CYS A 180 -3.24 9.68 22.88
CA CYS A 180 -2.11 10.43 23.42
C CYS A 180 -2.67 11.43 24.43
N ARG A 181 -2.70 11.06 25.71
CA ARG A 181 -3.02 11.98 26.81
C ARG A 181 -1.72 12.70 27.20
N THR A 182 -1.23 13.60 26.36
CA THR A 182 -0.25 14.60 26.83
C THR A 182 -0.97 15.56 27.76
N SER A 183 -0.34 15.83 28.91
CA SER A 183 -0.84 16.71 29.95
C SER A 183 -1.38 18.02 29.35
N GLY A 184 -2.60 18.40 29.76
CA GLY A 184 -3.06 19.78 29.71
C GLY A 184 -3.53 20.38 28.37
N ARG A 185 -3.46 19.71 27.21
CA ARG A 185 -4.02 20.29 25.97
C ARG A 185 -4.64 19.22 25.08
N ARG A 186 -5.98 19.19 25.01
CA ARG A 186 -6.78 18.39 24.07
C ARG A 186 -6.34 18.72 22.62
N ARG A 187 -5.36 17.99 22.08
CA ARG A 187 -5.24 17.82 20.63
C ARG A 187 -5.99 16.56 20.28
N ARG A 188 -7.22 16.72 19.82
CA ARG A 188 -7.93 15.67 19.13
C ARG A 188 -7.13 15.40 17.85
N VAL A 189 -6.53 14.22 17.70
CA VAL A 189 -5.98 13.78 16.39
C VAL A 189 -7.19 13.39 15.54
N GLU A 190 -7.98 14.40 15.19
CA GLU A 190 -9.05 14.38 14.18
C GLU A 190 -8.54 15.07 12.90
N ASP A 191 -7.22 15.15 12.72
CA ASP A 191 -6.65 15.80 11.54
C ASP A 191 -6.77 14.85 10.35
N THR A 192 -7.75 15.13 9.49
CA THR A 192 -8.12 14.36 8.29
C THR A 192 -7.08 14.46 7.15
N ARG A 193 -5.82 14.72 7.48
CA ARG A 193 -4.70 14.87 6.54
C ARG A 193 -3.59 13.91 6.94
N ASN A 194 -3.75 12.65 6.55
CA ASN A 194 -2.66 11.69 6.66
C ASN A 194 -1.85 11.74 5.37
N THR A 195 -0.66 12.34 5.46
CA THR A 195 0.35 12.32 4.39
C THR A 195 1.07 10.98 4.46
N PHE A 196 0.94 10.15 3.42
CA PHE A 196 1.60 8.83 3.40
C PHE A 196 2.87 8.89 2.56
N ASN A 197 4.02 8.73 3.21
CA ASN A 197 5.30 8.54 2.52
C ASN A 197 5.77 7.09 2.70
N GLN A 198 5.52 6.23 1.69
CA GLN A 198 5.89 4.81 1.69
C GLN A 198 5.44 3.98 2.92
N GLN A 199 4.35 4.38 3.57
CA GLN A 199 3.84 3.73 4.79
C GLN A 199 2.50 3.06 4.53
N SER A 200 2.22 2.01 5.31
CA SER A 200 0.89 1.40 5.35
C SER A 200 0.12 1.83 6.59
N ALA A 201 -1.16 2.13 6.41
CA ALA A 201 -2.02 2.56 7.49
C ALA A 201 -3.39 1.92 7.41
N VAL A 202 -3.99 1.71 8.58
CA VAL A 202 -5.31 1.12 8.69
C VAL A 202 -6.31 2.12 9.24
N LEU A 203 -7.35 2.40 8.44
CA LEU A 203 -8.40 3.35 8.74
C LEU A 203 -9.74 2.65 8.94
N TRP A 204 -10.50 3.12 9.92
CA TRP A 204 -11.88 2.73 10.15
C TRP A 204 -12.82 3.79 9.63
N ASN A 205 -13.81 3.39 8.84
CA ASN A 205 -14.82 4.30 8.29
C ASN A 205 -16.23 3.74 8.50
N LYS A 206 -17.19 4.65 8.78
CA LYS A 206 -18.62 4.37 8.77
C LYS A 206 -19.25 5.10 7.57
N PRO A 207 -19.33 4.44 6.40
CA PRO A 207 -19.85 5.04 5.20
C PRO A 207 -21.35 5.37 5.32
N ARG A 208 -21.75 6.46 4.68
CA ARG A 208 -23.14 6.89 4.46
C ARG A 208 -23.50 6.87 2.97
N ALA A 209 -22.50 6.75 2.08
CA ALA A 209 -22.64 6.71 0.63
C ALA A 209 -21.46 5.94 -0.01
N PRO A 210 -21.56 5.52 -1.29
CA PRO A 210 -20.44 4.95 -2.05
C PRO A 210 -19.25 5.92 -2.14
N ILE A 211 -18.04 5.38 -2.30
CA ILE A 211 -16.80 6.17 -2.40
C ILE A 211 -16.26 6.11 -3.83
N TYR A 212 -16.03 7.28 -4.42
CA TYR A 212 -15.48 7.46 -5.77
C TYR A 212 -14.00 7.87 -5.72
N ASN A 213 -13.34 7.75 -6.87
CA ASN A 213 -11.98 8.20 -7.07
C ASN A 213 -12.02 9.61 -7.69
N ASP A 214 -11.58 10.63 -6.97
CA ASP A 214 -11.56 12.03 -7.41
C ASP A 214 -10.12 12.55 -7.50
#